data_AF-A0A5S9IUT5-F1
#
_entry.id   AF-A0A5S9IUT5-F1
#
_cell.length_a   1.000
_cell.length_b   1.000
_cell.length_c   1.000
_cell.angle_alpha   90.00
_cell.angle_beta   90.00
_cell.angle_gamma   90.00
#
_symmetry.space_group_name_H-M   'P 1'
#
loop_
_entity.id
_entity.type
_entity.pdbx_description
1 polymer ?
#
loop_
_entity_poly.entity_id
_entity_poly.type
_entity_poly.pdbx_seq_one_letter_code
_entity_poly.pdbx_strand_id
1 'polypeptide(L)'
;MGVVDIDGDGWDDLYIFPSVDRNIFLKNNRGVFEEHPLKGLDTEDTSAGIFADFDNDGDQDVFVGKFRKRGAYFVNKEGVYVESNSNIDCAFPFFITSFSVVDYNNDGLLDVYISG
;
A
#
# COMPACT_ATOMS: atom_id res chain seq x y z
N MET A 1 -0.09 9.86 1.89
CA MET A 1 -1.50 9.52 1.62
C MET A 1 -1.54 8.85 0.26
N GLY A 2 -2.30 7.78 0.11
CA GLY A 2 -2.59 7.12 -1.16
C GLY A 2 -3.98 7.50 -1.67
N VAL A 3 -4.13 7.52 -2.99
CA VAL A 3 -5.40 7.64 -3.72
C VAL A 3 -5.50 6.38 -4.57
N VAL A 4 -6.53 5.56 -4.35
CA VAL A 4 -6.63 4.22 -4.94
C VAL A 4 -8.07 3.71 -4.83
N ASP A 5 -8.59 3.07 -5.86
CA ASP A 5 -9.85 2.30 -5.81
C ASP A 5 -9.56 0.95 -5.11
N ILE A 6 -9.77 0.87 -3.80
CA ILE A 6 -9.36 -0.31 -3.01
C ILE A 6 -10.39 -1.45 -3.13
N ASP A 7 -11.67 -1.11 -3.27
CA ASP A 7 -12.73 -2.11 -3.32
C ASP A 7 -13.33 -2.37 -4.71
N GLY A 8 -12.76 -1.73 -5.73
CA GLY A 8 -13.08 -1.99 -7.14
C GLY A 8 -14.43 -1.44 -7.55
N ASP A 9 -14.99 -0.48 -6.81
CA ASP A 9 -16.29 0.12 -7.13
C ASP A 9 -16.22 1.27 -8.15
N GLY A 10 -15.01 1.56 -8.64
CA GLY A 10 -14.72 2.54 -9.67
C GLY A 10 -14.54 3.96 -9.12
N TRP A 11 -14.50 4.14 -7.80
CA TRP A 11 -14.24 5.41 -7.15
C TRP A 11 -12.92 5.38 -6.40
N ASP A 12 -12.09 6.40 -6.61
CA ASP A 12 -10.84 6.52 -5.85
C ASP A 12 -11.13 6.79 -4.36
N ASP A 13 -10.60 5.93 -3.50
CA ASP A 13 -10.60 6.07 -2.05
C ASP A 13 -9.35 6.78 -1.54
N LEU A 14 -9.33 7.11 -0.24
CA LEU A 14 -8.16 7.68 0.42
C LEU A 14 -7.61 6.73 1.48
N TYR A 15 -6.29 6.54 1.44
CA TYR A 15 -5.57 5.88 2.50
C TYR A 15 -4.57 6.84 3.15
N ILE A 16 -4.84 7.20 4.40
CA ILE A 16 -4.08 8.18 5.15
C ILE A 16 -3.13 7.46 6.10
N PHE A 17 -1.87 7.89 6.06
CA PHE A 17 -0.81 7.37 6.90
C PHE A 17 -0.39 8.45 7.91
N PRO A 18 -1.03 8.57 9.08
CA PRO A 18 -0.51 9.43 10.13
C PRO A 18 0.77 8.79 10.68
N SER A 19 1.85 9.57 10.73
CA SER A 19 3.19 9.08 11.09
C SER A 19 3.34 8.51 12.51
N VAL A 20 2.31 8.62 13.35
CA VAL A 20 2.32 8.21 14.77
C VAL A 20 1.12 7.35 15.12
N ASP A 21 -0.06 7.71 14.61
CA ASP A 21 -1.29 6.96 14.85
C ASP A 21 -1.46 5.82 13.84
N ARG A 22 -2.57 5.09 13.98
CA ARG A 22 -2.98 4.09 13.00
C ARG A 22 -3.31 4.70 11.65
N ASN A 23 -3.06 3.95 10.59
CA ASN A 23 -3.54 4.31 9.26
C ASN A 23 -5.08 4.39 9.21
N ILE A 24 -5.60 5.29 8.37
CA ILE A 24 -7.04 5.55 8.22
C ILE A 24 -7.42 5.31 6.76
N PHE A 25 -8.40 4.44 6.55
CA PHE A 25 -9.03 4.25 5.25
C PHE A 25 -10.34 5.03 5.19
N LEU A 26 -10.48 5.86 4.16
CA LEU A 26 -11.69 6.61 3.87
C LEU A 26 -12.24 6.14 2.53
N LYS A 27 -13.35 5.40 2.60
CA LYS A 27 -14.07 4.95 1.41
C LYS A 27 -14.79 6.14 0.78
N ASN A 28 -14.67 6.28 -0.53
CA ASN A 28 -15.37 7.29 -1.32
C ASN A 28 -16.73 6.79 -1.79
N ASN A 29 -17.79 7.31 -1.19
CA ASN A 29 -19.15 7.11 -1.63
C ASN A 29 -19.63 8.35 -2.42
N ARG A 30 -19.23 8.44 -3.68
CA ARG A 30 -19.66 9.49 -4.63
C ARG A 30 -19.39 10.92 -4.15
N GLY A 31 -18.18 11.13 -3.63
CA GLY A 31 -17.70 12.42 -3.10
C GLY A 31 -17.89 12.60 -1.59
N VAL A 32 -18.48 11.61 -0.91
CA VAL A 32 -18.56 11.56 0.55
C VAL A 32 -17.57 10.53 1.06
N PHE A 33 -16.65 10.94 1.93
CA PHE A 33 -15.63 10.06 2.49
C PHE A 33 -16.05 9.57 3.87
N GLU A 34 -16.15 8.25 4.02
CA GLU A 34 -16.53 7.59 5.27
C GLU A 34 -15.39 6.70 5.76
N GLU A 35 -15.09 6.74 7.05
CA GLU A 35 -14.06 5.86 7.60
C GLU A 35 -14.56 4.41 7.63
N HIS A 36 -13.80 3.52 7.00
CA HIS A 36 -14.06 2.09 6.99
C HIS A 36 -12.84 1.33 7.53
N PRO A 37 -13.03 0.18 8.19
CA PRO A 37 -11.92 -0.66 8.58
C PRO A 37 -11.30 -1.33 7.35
N LEU A 38 -9.98 -1.26 7.21
CA LEU A 38 -9.23 -2.07 6.26
C LEU A 38 -8.58 -3.26 7.01
N LYS A 39 -8.99 -4.48 6.70
CA LYS A 39 -8.52 -5.66 7.44
C LYS A 39 -7.07 -5.93 7.12
N GLY A 40 -6.24 -6.04 8.15
CA GLY A 40 -4.83 -6.44 8.02
C GLY A 40 -3.86 -5.31 7.61
N LEU A 41 -4.36 -4.12 7.30
CA LEU A 41 -3.52 -2.95 6.98
C LEU A 41 -3.50 -1.88 8.08
N ASP A 42 -4.04 -2.18 9.26
CA ASP A 42 -4.04 -1.30 10.43
C ASP A 42 -2.63 -1.22 11.06
N THR A 43 -1.72 -0.56 10.35
CA THR A 43 -0.31 -0.43 10.74
C THR A 43 0.00 0.97 11.24
N GLU A 44 1.02 1.08 12.09
CA GLU A 44 1.49 2.35 12.68
C GLU A 44 2.85 2.75 12.12
N ASP A 45 3.30 3.98 12.40
CA ASP A 45 4.63 4.50 12.05
C ASP A 45 4.88 4.51 10.54
N THR A 46 3.80 4.62 9.76
CA THR A 46 3.88 4.64 8.30
C THR A 46 4.35 6.01 7.82
N SER A 47 5.40 6.01 7.01
CA SER A 47 6.02 7.22 6.45
C SER A 47 5.66 7.44 4.98
N ALA A 48 5.45 6.35 4.25
CA ALA A 48 5.09 6.34 2.83
C ALA A 48 4.27 5.09 2.52
N GLY A 49 3.53 5.12 1.42
CA GLY A 49 2.97 3.91 0.85
C GLY A 49 2.58 4.11 -0.60
N ILE A 50 2.60 3.02 -1.35
CA ILE A 50 2.21 2.99 -2.77
C ILE A 50 1.33 1.77 -3.01
N PHE A 51 0.20 2.01 -3.67
CA PHE A 51 -0.75 0.98 -4.07
C PHE A 51 -0.58 0.71 -5.56
N ALA A 52 -0.64 -0.57 -5.93
CA ALA A 52 -0.72 -1.06 -7.30
C ALA A 52 -1.10 -2.54 -7.27
N ASP A 53 -1.52 -3.09 -8.41
CA ASP A 53 -1.65 -4.54 -8.59
C ASP A 53 -0.25 -5.10 -8.91
N PHE A 54 0.48 -5.57 -7.90
CA PHE A 54 1.90 -5.97 -8.05
C PHE A 54 2.07 -7.42 -8.51
N ASP A 55 1.08 -8.27 -8.26
CA ASP A 55 1.09 -9.68 -8.66
C ASP A 55 0.11 -10.00 -9.82
N ASN A 56 -0.51 -8.97 -10.39
CA ASN A 56 -1.45 -9.04 -11.53
C ASN A 56 -2.69 -9.90 -11.22
N ASP A 57 -3.18 -9.88 -9.98
CA ASP A 57 -4.35 -10.64 -9.56
C ASP A 57 -5.66 -9.82 -9.62
N GLY A 58 -5.55 -8.52 -9.89
CA GLY A 58 -6.67 -7.58 -10.02
C GLY A 58 -7.02 -6.82 -8.74
N ASP A 59 -6.42 -7.17 -7.60
CA ASP A 59 -6.58 -6.46 -6.34
C ASP A 59 -5.44 -5.44 -6.12
N GLN A 60 -5.75 -4.31 -5.46
CA GLN A 60 -4.73 -3.31 -5.15
C GLN A 60 -3.93 -3.69 -3.89
N ASP A 61 -2.72 -4.18 -4.11
CA ASP A 61 -1.70 -4.43 -3.10
C ASP A 61 -1.06 -3.13 -2.59
N VAL A 62 -0.20 -3.23 -1.56
CA VAL A 62 0.49 -2.04 -1.01
C VAL A 62 1.88 -2.33 -0.45
N PHE A 63 2.84 -1.49 -0.83
CA PHE A 63 4.10 -1.35 -0.11
C PHE A 63 4.00 -0.22 0.90
N VAL A 64 4.48 -0.46 2.12
CA VAL A 64 4.42 0.45 3.25
C VAL A 64 5.83 0.74 3.73
N GLY A 65 6.20 2.02 3.73
CA GLY A 65 7.43 2.54 4.31
C GLY A 65 7.22 2.91 5.78
N LYS A 66 8.25 2.74 6.61
CA LYS A 66 8.21 3.10 8.04
C LYS A 66 9.45 3.86 8.47
N PHE A 67 9.32 4.71 9.48
CA PHE A 67 10.45 5.49 10.03
C PHE A 67 11.31 4.65 10.98
N ARG A 68 10.67 4.06 11.99
CA ARG A 68 11.33 3.38 13.13
C ARG A 68 11.25 1.85 13.03
N LYS A 69 10.43 1.34 12.12
CA LYS A 69 10.34 -0.08 11.75
C LYS A 69 10.84 -0.27 10.32
N ARG A 70 11.05 -1.53 9.93
CA ARG A 70 11.27 -1.87 8.52
C ARG A 70 9.98 -1.64 7.74
N GLY A 71 10.12 -1.33 6.46
CA GLY A 71 9.00 -1.40 5.53
C GLY A 71 8.40 -2.80 5.45
N ALA A 72 7.24 -2.90 4.82
CA ALA A 72 6.54 -4.16 4.60
C ALA A 72 5.76 -4.10 3.28
N TYR A 73 5.52 -5.27 2.70
CA TYR A 73 4.64 -5.47 1.56
C TYR A 73 3.42 -6.24 2.01
N PHE A 74 2.24 -5.78 1.62
CA PHE A 74 0.98 -6.43 1.90
C PHE A 74 0.27 -6.76 0.59
N VAL A 75 -0.09 -8.04 0.45
CA VAL A 75 -0.92 -8.54 -0.64
C VAL A 75 -2.37 -8.41 -0.22
N ASN A 76 -3.20 -7.80 -1.06
CA ASN A 76 -4.64 -7.76 -0.88
C ASN A 76 -5.25 -9.07 -1.37
N LYS A 77 -6.12 -9.66 -0.56
CA LYS A 77 -6.88 -10.86 -0.92
C LYS A 77 -8.33 -10.60 -0.66
N GLU A 78 -9.05 -10.14 -1.68
CA GLU A 78 -10.48 -9.83 -1.61
C GLU A 78 -10.82 -8.88 -0.43
N GLY A 79 -10.01 -7.83 -0.24
CA GLY A 79 -10.16 -6.83 0.81
C GLY A 79 -9.53 -7.18 2.16
N VAL A 80 -8.72 -8.25 2.22
CA VAL A 80 -7.91 -8.62 3.39
C VAL A 80 -6.43 -8.53 3.06
N TYR A 81 -5.74 -7.60 3.70
CA TYR A 81 -4.31 -7.40 3.52
C TYR A 81 -3.50 -8.37 4.38
N VAL A 82 -2.53 -9.05 3.76
CA VAL A 82 -1.63 -10.00 4.42
C VAL A 82 -0.19 -9.62 4.11
N GLU A 83 0.63 -9.45 5.15
CA GLU A 83 2.05 -9.20 4.98
C GLU A 83 2.71 -10.36 4.21
N SER A 84 3.47 -10.03 3.17
CA SER A 84 4.11 -10.99 2.29
C SER A 84 5.56 -10.60 1.99
N ASN A 85 6.37 -11.62 1.69
CA ASN A 85 7.71 -11.45 1.12
C ASN A 85 7.82 -12.15 -0.25
N SER A 86 6.68 -12.41 -0.91
CA SER A 86 6.65 -12.94 -2.28
C SER A 86 7.54 -12.09 -3.19
N ASN A 87 8.42 -12.73 -3.96
CA ASN A 87 9.31 -12.07 -4.91
C ASN A 87 10.26 -11.02 -4.30
N ILE A 88 10.48 -11.05 -2.98
CA ILE A 88 11.36 -10.14 -2.25
C ILE A 88 12.45 -10.97 -1.56
N ASP A 89 13.65 -10.97 -2.12
CA ASP A 89 14.81 -11.72 -1.58
C ASP A 89 15.70 -10.85 -0.67
N CYS A 90 15.14 -9.77 -0.12
CA CYS A 90 15.86 -8.88 0.79
C CYS A 90 14.94 -8.33 1.87
N ALA A 91 15.53 -7.93 3.00
CA ALA A 91 14.75 -7.23 4.00
C ALA A 91 14.52 -5.77 3.59
N PHE A 92 13.31 -5.27 3.86
CA PHE A 92 13.03 -3.85 3.71
C PHE A 92 13.95 -2.98 4.57
N PRO A 93 14.38 -1.82 4.06
CA PRO A 93 15.14 -0.85 4.84
C PRO A 93 14.25 -0.16 5.89
N PHE A 94 14.92 0.49 6.84
CA PHE A 94 14.32 1.49 7.73
C PHE A 94 14.29 2.85 7.02
N PHE A 95 13.54 3.82 7.57
CA PHE A 95 13.50 5.20 7.08
C PHE A 95 13.13 5.33 5.60
N ILE A 96 12.12 4.60 5.15
CA ILE A 96 11.63 4.75 3.78
C ILE A 96 10.80 6.03 3.69
N THR A 97 11.12 6.96 2.80
CA THR A 97 10.39 8.24 2.64
C THR A 97 9.61 8.31 1.34
N SER A 98 9.97 7.53 0.32
CA SER A 98 9.16 7.41 -0.89
C SER A 98 9.38 6.11 -1.65
N PHE A 99 8.41 5.80 -2.50
CA PHE A 99 8.45 4.71 -3.46
C PHE A 99 8.27 5.24 -4.88
N SER A 100 8.75 4.51 -5.87
CA SER A 100 8.45 4.73 -7.28
C SER A 100 8.25 3.39 -7.95
N VAL A 101 7.26 3.30 -8.84
CA VAL A 101 6.81 2.04 -9.43
C VAL A 101 6.77 2.17 -10.94
N VAL A 102 7.35 1.18 -11.63
CA VAL A 102 7.41 1.12 -13.09
C VAL A 102 7.75 -0.30 -13.51
N ASP A 103 7.20 -0.78 -14.63
CA ASP A 103 7.71 -1.99 -15.28
C ASP A 103 9.04 -1.63 -15.98
N TYR A 104 10.16 -1.84 -15.28
CA TYR A 104 11.49 -1.45 -15.75
C TYR A 104 12.04 -2.46 -16.76
N ASN A 105 11.73 -3.74 -16.56
CA ASN A 105 12.31 -4.84 -17.35
C ASN A 105 11.40 -5.27 -18.54
N ASN A 106 10.18 -4.74 -18.64
CA ASN A 106 9.13 -5.09 -19.61
C ASN A 106 8.63 -6.53 -19.51
N ASP A 107 8.55 -7.10 -18.30
CA ASP A 107 7.97 -8.42 -18.06
C ASP A 107 6.46 -8.38 -17.74
N GLY A 108 5.89 -7.17 -17.64
CA GLY A 108 4.49 -6.95 -17.33
C GLY A 108 4.16 -6.98 -15.83
N LEU A 109 5.16 -7.13 -14.95
CA LEU A 109 5.05 -6.92 -13.52
C LEU A 109 5.65 -5.56 -13.16
N LEU A 110 5.14 -4.96 -12.09
CA LEU A 110 5.60 -3.67 -11.63
C LEU A 110 6.84 -3.81 -10.74
N ASP A 111 7.93 -3.13 -11.10
CA ASP A 111 9.14 -3.04 -10.28
C ASP A 111 9.04 -1.86 -9.29
N VAL A 112 9.57 -2.07 -8.08
CA VAL A 112 9.52 -1.09 -6.99
C VAL A 112 10.91 -0.54 -6.67
N TYR A 113 11.03 0.79 -6.71
CA TYR A 113 12.19 1.52 -6.24
C TYR A 113 11.88 2.19 -4.91
N ILE A 114 12.81 2.06 -3.95
CA ILE A 114 12.67 2.57 -2.59
C ILE A 114 13.71 3.65 -2.35
N SER A 115 13.31 4.77 -1.73
CA SER A 115 14.23 5.80 -1.24
C SER A 115 13.89 6.24 0.18
N GLY A 116 14.90 6.71 0.90
CA GLY A 116 14.86 7.08 2.31
C GLY A 116 15.56 8.39 2.58
#